data_AF-A0A3C1RM47-F1
#
_entry.id   AF-A0A3C1RM47-F1
#
_cell.length_a   1.000
_cell.length_b   1.000
_cell.length_c   1.000
_cell.angle_alpha   90.00
_cell.angle_beta   90.00
_cell.angle_gamma   90.00
#
_symmetry.space_group_name_H-M   'P 1'
#
loop_
_entity.id
_entity.type
_entity.pdbx_description
1 polymer ?
#
loop_
_entity_poly.entity_id
_entity_poly.type
_entity_poly.pdbx_seq_one_letter_code
_entity_poly.pdbx_strand_id
1 'polypeptide(L)'
;GWGYGYDYPTRKEAEQKALKECAKSDCKVQVWFKNACGAVAKNPEGIIGWGWAITPEQAQANALIECGTGTCKIETWACTTRQSVQ
;
A
#
# COMPACT_ATOMS: atom_id res chain seq x y z
N GLY A 1 -5.16 -3.84 12.77
CA GLY A 1 -4.94 -4.86 11.75
C GLY A 1 -4.88 -4.16 10.43
N TRP A 2 -3.86 -4.47 9.66
CA TRP A 2 -3.75 -4.14 8.24
C TRP A 2 -3.38 -5.44 7.52
N GLY A 3 -3.50 -5.46 6.21
CA GLY A 3 -3.11 -6.60 5.39
C GLY A 3 -2.70 -6.13 4.01
N TYR A 4 -1.92 -6.95 3.32
CA TYR A 4 -1.38 -6.63 2.00
C TYR A 4 -1.41 -7.88 1.11
N GLY A 5 -1.44 -7.65 -0.20
CA GLY A 5 -1.37 -8.68 -1.22
C GLY A 5 -0.67 -8.11 -2.44
N TYR A 6 0.39 -8.78 -2.89
CA TYR A 6 1.20 -8.39 -4.04
C TYR A 6 1.58 -9.65 -4.83
N ASP A 7 1.97 -9.49 -6.09
CA ASP A 7 2.34 -10.59 -6.99
C ASP A 7 1.26 -11.64 -7.29
N TYR A 8 0.00 -11.22 -7.28
CA TYR A 8 -1.09 -12.04 -7.77
C TYR A 8 -1.38 -11.80 -9.25
N PRO A 9 -1.81 -12.84 -10.00
CA PRO A 9 -2.20 -12.73 -11.40
C PRO A 9 -3.30 -11.69 -11.63
N THR A 10 -4.22 -11.54 -10.67
CA THR A 10 -5.33 -10.61 -10.76
C THR A 10 -5.41 -9.66 -9.57
N ARG A 11 -5.98 -8.47 -9.83
CA ARG A 11 -6.33 -7.50 -8.78
C ARG A 11 -7.18 -8.12 -7.68
N LYS A 12 -8.20 -8.90 -8.07
CA LYS A 12 -9.16 -9.51 -7.14
C LYS A 12 -8.49 -10.44 -6.13
N GLU A 13 -7.53 -11.26 -6.58
CA GLU A 13 -6.81 -12.17 -5.69
C GLU A 13 -5.90 -11.42 -4.70
N ALA A 14 -5.22 -10.37 -5.17
CA ALA A 14 -4.41 -9.51 -4.31
C ALA A 14 -5.27 -8.82 -3.22
N GLU A 15 -6.42 -8.27 -3.61
CA GLU A 15 -7.37 -7.63 -2.69
C GLU A 15 -7.95 -8.64 -1.69
N GLN A 16 -8.32 -9.85 -2.15
CA GLN A 16 -8.80 -10.91 -1.27
C GLN A 16 -7.75 -11.33 -0.24
N LYS A 17 -6.47 -11.47 -0.64
CA LYS A 17 -5.38 -11.76 0.30
C LYS A 17 -5.24 -10.65 1.34
N ALA A 18 -5.22 -9.39 0.91
CA ALA A 18 -5.07 -8.25 1.80
C ALA A 18 -6.23 -8.14 2.81
N LEU A 19 -7.48 -8.30 2.36
CA LEU A 19 -8.66 -8.26 3.21
C LEU A 19 -8.69 -9.44 4.20
N LYS A 20 -8.32 -10.64 3.75
CA LYS A 20 -8.23 -11.83 4.61
C LYS A 20 -7.18 -11.64 5.72
N GLU A 21 -6.04 -11.05 5.39
CA GLU A 21 -4.96 -10.80 6.37
C GLU A 21 -5.31 -9.68 7.36
N CYS A 22 -6.03 -8.65 6.90
CA CYS A 22 -6.50 -7.58 7.76
C CYS A 22 -7.47 -8.08 8.87
N ALA A 23 -8.26 -9.12 8.55
CA ALA A 23 -9.08 -9.89 9.50
C ALA A 23 -10.07 -9.07 10.35
N LYS A 24 -10.57 -7.95 9.81
CA LYS A 24 -11.66 -7.16 10.41
C LYS A 24 -12.79 -6.93 9.40
N SER A 25 -14.00 -6.73 9.91
CA SER A 25 -15.19 -6.49 9.08
C SER A 25 -15.20 -5.13 8.36
N ASP A 26 -14.41 -4.16 8.85
CA ASP A 26 -14.32 -2.80 8.33
C ASP A 26 -13.11 -2.58 7.41
N CYS A 27 -12.34 -3.64 7.10
CA CYS A 27 -11.20 -3.54 6.21
C CYS A 27 -11.61 -3.09 4.81
N LYS A 28 -10.90 -2.09 4.29
CA LYS A 28 -11.04 -1.57 2.93
C LYS A 28 -9.68 -1.54 2.24
N VAL A 29 -9.67 -1.83 0.95
CA VAL A 29 -8.47 -1.70 0.12
C VAL A 29 -8.18 -0.21 -0.07
N GLN A 30 -7.01 0.24 0.40
CA GLN A 30 -6.59 1.65 0.30
C GLN A 30 -5.87 1.94 -1.01
N VAL A 31 -4.96 1.04 -1.40
CA VAL A 31 -4.13 1.21 -2.59
C VAL A 31 -4.11 -0.08 -3.41
N TRP A 32 -4.15 0.10 -4.73
CA TRP A 32 -3.88 -0.96 -5.69
C TRP A 32 -2.81 -0.49 -6.68
N PHE A 33 -1.93 -1.40 -7.08
CA PHE A 33 -0.81 -1.13 -7.98
C PHE A 33 -0.51 -2.35 -8.86
N LYS A 34 0.13 -2.12 -10.01
CA LYS A 34 0.54 -3.15 -10.97
C LYS A 34 1.85 -2.74 -11.64
N ASN A 35 2.78 -3.69 -11.76
CA ASN A 35 4.14 -3.44 -12.30
C ASN A 35 4.84 -2.27 -11.59
N ALA A 36 4.63 -2.16 -10.28
CA ALA A 36 4.94 -1.00 -9.46
C ALA A 36 5.10 -1.42 -7.99
N CYS A 37 5.48 -0.47 -7.15
CA CYS A 37 5.39 -0.57 -5.70
C CYS A 37 4.17 0.22 -5.20
N GLY A 38 3.56 -0.23 -4.11
CA GLY A 38 2.54 0.49 -3.37
C GLY A 38 2.94 0.63 -1.90
N ALA A 39 2.54 1.73 -1.28
CA ALA A 39 2.82 2.04 0.12
C ALA A 39 1.59 2.64 0.80
N VAL A 40 1.51 2.46 2.11
CA VAL A 40 0.52 3.07 3.00
C VAL A 40 1.28 3.74 4.14
N ALA A 41 0.92 4.98 4.43
CA ALA A 41 1.40 5.76 5.56
C ALA A 41 0.25 6.06 6.52
N LYS A 42 0.58 6.25 7.79
CA LYS A 42 -0.39 6.57 8.83
C LYS A 42 0.20 7.52 9.87
N ASN A 43 -0.61 8.43 10.40
CA ASN A 43 -0.24 9.27 11.54
C ASN A 43 -0.82 8.72 12.88
N PRO A 44 -0.39 9.24 14.05
CA PRO A 44 -0.91 8.81 15.34
C PRO A 44 -2.42 9.00 15.51
N GLU A 45 -3.02 9.97 14.83
CA GLU A 45 -4.46 10.28 14.86
C GLU A 45 -5.29 9.32 13.99
N GLY A 46 -4.64 8.48 13.18
CA GLY A 46 -5.29 7.48 12.35
C GLY A 46 -5.57 7.91 10.90
N ILE A 47 -5.13 9.09 10.48
CA ILE A 47 -5.17 9.53 9.09
C ILE A 47 -4.25 8.63 8.27
N ILE A 48 -4.78 8.14 7.16
CA ILE A 48 -4.08 7.25 6.22
C ILE A 48 -3.79 8.04 4.95
N GLY A 49 -2.57 7.90 4.44
CA GLY A 49 -2.22 8.22 3.06
C GLY A 49 -1.66 6.99 2.38
N TRP A 50 -1.69 6.97 1.06
CA TRP A 50 -1.19 5.87 0.25
C TRP A 50 -0.55 6.40 -1.03
N GLY A 51 0.15 5.50 -1.71
CA GLY A 51 0.90 5.90 -2.89
C GLY A 51 1.37 4.69 -3.64
N TRP A 52 1.53 4.86 -4.94
CA TRP A 52 2.21 3.88 -5.76
C TRP A 52 3.13 4.59 -6.73
N ALA A 53 4.20 3.91 -7.11
CA ALA A 53 5.18 4.38 -8.08
C ALA A 53 6.01 3.20 -8.58
N ILE A 54 6.84 3.45 -9.60
CA ILE A 54 7.73 2.43 -10.14
C ILE A 54 8.78 1.98 -9.11
N THR A 55 9.31 2.90 -8.31
CA THR A 55 10.29 2.58 -7.26
C THR A 55 9.65 2.63 -5.86
N PRO A 56 10.18 1.86 -4.89
CA PRO A 56 9.66 1.88 -3.53
C PRO A 56 9.82 3.25 -2.85
N GLU A 57 10.90 3.98 -3.12
CA GLU A 57 11.16 5.30 -2.54
C GLU A 57 10.08 6.30 -2.95
N GLN A 58 9.72 6.31 -4.23
CA GLN A 58 8.69 7.22 -4.74
C GLN A 58 7.30 6.81 -4.25
N ALA A 59 7.01 5.50 -4.14
CA ALA A 59 5.74 5.03 -3.61
C ALA A 59 5.55 5.45 -2.15
N GLN A 60 6.61 5.30 -1.34
CA GLN A 60 6.63 5.73 0.06
C GLN A 60 6.54 7.24 0.19
N ALA A 61 7.28 8.00 -0.63
CA ALA A 61 7.18 9.46 -0.65
C ALA A 61 5.76 9.93 -0.99
N ASN A 62 5.12 9.33 -2.00
CA ASN A 62 3.74 9.62 -2.36
C ASN A 62 2.78 9.35 -1.20
N ALA A 63 2.95 8.22 -0.49
CA ALA A 63 2.12 7.87 0.66
C ALA A 63 2.26 8.86 1.82
N LEU A 64 3.48 9.33 2.10
CA LEU A 64 3.72 10.36 3.12
C LEU A 64 3.11 11.71 2.72
N ILE A 65 3.22 12.10 1.44
CA ILE A 65 2.63 13.32 0.91
C ILE A 65 1.10 13.27 1.03
N GLU A 66 0.45 12.16 0.65
CA GLU A 66 -1.01 12.03 0.75
C GLU A 66 -1.48 12.00 2.21
N CYS A 67 -0.71 11.37 3.11
CA CYS A 67 -1.03 11.33 4.54
C CYS A 67 -1.07 12.75 5.16
N GLY A 68 -0.32 13.69 4.57
CA GLY A 68 -0.39 15.11 4.85
C GLY A 68 0.68 15.62 5.81
N THR A 69 0.46 16.82 6.36
CA THR A 69 1.40 17.45 7.30
C THR A 69 1.29 16.81 8.68
N GLY A 70 2.37 16.22 9.17
CA GLY A 70 2.40 15.59 10.49
C GLY A 70 3.52 14.57 10.64
N THR A 71 3.42 13.73 11.67
CA THR A 71 4.39 12.67 11.99
C THR A 71 4.06 11.35 11.28
N CYS A 72 3.52 11.42 10.05
CA CYS A 72 3.17 10.25 9.25
C CYS A 72 4.37 9.30 9.12
N LYS A 73 4.12 8.00 9.26
CA LYS A 73 5.11 6.94 9.07
C LYS A 73 4.59 5.92 8.08
N ILE A 74 5.49 5.28 7.34
CA ILE A 74 5.15 4.15 6.48
C ILE A 74 4.70 2.99 7.37
N GLU A 75 3.46 2.56 7.21
CA GLU A 75 2.89 1.39 7.89
C GLU A 75 3.28 0.11 7.16
N THR A 76 3.24 0.13 5.82
CA THR A 76 3.61 -1.00 4.97
C THR A 76 3.88 -0.55 3.54
N TRP A 77 4.68 -1.33 2.81
CA TRP A 77 4.89 -1.18 1.37
C TRP A 77 5.26 -2.53 0.75
N ALA A 78 4.99 -2.68 -0.55
CA ALA A 78 5.37 -3.87 -1.31
C ALA A 78 5.58 -3.50 -2.78
N CYS A 79 6.34 -4.35 -3.47
CA CYS A 79 6.72 -4.21 -4.86
C CYS A 79 6.32 -5.48 -5.62
N THR A 80 5.74 -5.36 -6.81
CA THR A 80 5.53 -6.54 -7.65
C THR A 80 6.86 -7.03 -8.23
N THR A 81 7.14 -8.32 -8.24
CA THR A 81 8.34 -8.92 -8.87
C THR A 81 8.43 -8.66 -10.38
N ARG A 82 7.31 -8.39 -11.05
CA ARG A 82 7.28 -7.96 -12.46
C ARG A 82 7.37 -6.44 -12.61
N GLN A 83 8.37 -5.85 -11.96
CA GLN A 83 8.71 -4.45 -12.15
C GLN A 83 9.60 -4.30 -13.38
N SER A 84 9.26 -3.37 -14.26
CA SER A 84 10.11 -3.00 -15.40
C SER A 84 11.37 -2.22 -14.99
N VAL A 85 11.74 -2.24 -13.71
CA VAL A 85 12.90 -1.53 -13.18
C VAL A 85 14.12 -2.41 -13.43
N GLN A 86 14.81 -2.11 -14.53
CA GLN A 86 16.25 -2.35 -14.65
C GLN A 86 16.99 -1.28 -13.85
#